data_AF-A0A356NNT5-F1
#
_entry.id   AF-A0A356NNT5-F1
#
_cell.length_a   1.000
_cell.length_b   1.000
_cell.length_c   1.000
_cell.angle_alpha   90.00
_cell.angle_beta   90.00
_cell.angle_gamma   90.00
#
_symmetry.space_group_name_H-M   'P 1'
#
loop_
_entity.id
_entity.type
_entity.pdbx_description
1 polymer ?
#
loop_
_entity_poly.entity_id
_entity_poly.type
_entity_poly.pdbx_seq_one_letter_code
_entity_poly.pdbx_strand_id
1 'polypeptide(L)'
;MVGCAGDAGSGFSDDLVKAAVIIEMVHLATLVHDDIMDGADMRRNRPTLCAHSGNEISVLLGDCLFARALELASEFPTTEVCALVSR
;
A
#
# COMPACT_ATOMS: atom_id res chain seq x y z
N MET A 1 -2.68 -4.22 9.23
CA MET A 1 -2.65 -3.79 10.66
C MET A 1 -1.18 -3.74 11.05
N VAL A 2 -0.49 -2.69 10.61
CA VAL A 2 0.92 -2.46 10.95
C VAL A 2 0.94 -1.91 12.38
N GLY A 3 1.26 -2.80 13.32
CA GLY A 3 1.68 -2.43 14.66
C GLY A 3 3.09 -2.96 14.85
N CYS A 4 4.07 -2.07 14.94
CA CYS A 4 5.43 -2.39 15.43
C CYS A 4 6.03 -1.15 16.11
N ALA A 5 5.81 -1.11 17.42
CA ALA A 5 6.68 -0.63 18.50
C ALA A 5 7.74 0.45 18.14
N GLY A 6 7.38 1.71 18.37
CA GLY A 6 8.31 2.79 18.67
C GLY A 6 7.98 3.35 20.05
N ASP A 7 9.03 3.64 20.81
CA ASP A 7 9.11 3.96 22.24
C ASP A 7 7.99 4.89 22.78
N ALA A 8 7.44 4.52 23.94
CA ALA A 8 6.29 5.17 24.59
C ALA A 8 6.65 6.49 25.30
N GLY A 9 7.36 7.41 24.62
CA GLY A 9 7.88 8.65 25.21
C GLY A 9 7.50 9.95 24.49
N SER A 10 7.12 9.90 23.22
CA SER A 10 6.64 11.04 22.45
C SER A 10 5.66 10.53 21.41
N GLY A 11 4.48 11.13 21.27
CA GLY A 11 3.53 10.75 20.22
C GLY A 11 4.24 10.61 18.87
N PHE A 12 3.92 9.57 18.11
CA PHE A 12 4.47 9.37 16.77
C PHE A 12 4.29 10.67 15.98
N SER A 13 5.34 11.14 15.31
CA SER A 13 5.17 12.29 14.43
C SER A 13 4.18 11.95 13.33
N ASP A 14 3.32 12.90 12.98
CA ASP A 14 2.34 12.72 11.90
C ASP A 14 3.02 12.29 10.59
N ASP A 15 4.26 12.73 10.37
CA ASP A 15 5.11 12.34 9.25
C ASP A 15 5.47 10.84 9.28
N LEU A 16 5.79 10.28 10.46
CA LEU A 16 6.07 8.84 10.59
C LEU A 16 4.81 8.01 10.31
N VAL A 17 3.65 8.46 10.80
CA VAL A 17 2.37 7.80 10.52
C VAL A 17 2.05 7.87 9.03
N LYS A 18 2.24 9.03 8.41
CA LYS A 18 2.01 9.22 6.96
C LYS A 18 2.94 8.33 6.12
N ALA A 19 4.22 8.23 6.49
CA ALA A 19 5.18 7.36 5.82
C ALA A 19 4.78 5.87 5.95
N ALA A 20 4.34 5.44 7.14
CA ALA A 20 3.86 4.07 7.33
C ALA A 20 2.62 3.75 6.50
N VAL A 21 1.70 4.71 6.34
CA VAL A 21 0.51 4.57 5.49
C VAL A 21 0.90 4.42 4.02
N ILE A 22 1.86 5.22 3.53
CA ILE A 22 2.37 5.12 2.15
C ILE A 22 2.94 3.72 1.89
N ILE A 23 3.77 3.20 2.80
CA ILE A 23 4.36 1.86 2.66
C ILE A 23 3.29 0.77 2.64
N GLU A 24 2.30 0.82 3.54
CA GLU A 24 1.21 -0.16 3.56
C GLU A 24 0.32 -0.07 2.31
N MET A 25 0.08 1.14 1.76
CA MET A 25 -0.67 1.30 0.50
C MET A 25 0.06 0.67 -0.68
N VAL A 26 1.37 0.89 -0.81
CA VAL A 26 2.20 0.25 -1.84
C VAL A 26 2.19 -1.27 -1.65
N HIS A 27 2.36 -1.74 -0.41
CA HIS A 27 2.28 -3.17 -0.10
C HIS A 27 0.94 -3.77 -0.52
N LEU A 28 -0.20 -3.10 -0.23
CA LEU A 28 -1.50 -3.60 -0.65
C LEU A 28 -1.66 -3.59 -2.19
N ALA A 29 -1.18 -2.55 -2.87
CA ALA A 29 -1.22 -2.46 -4.33
C ALA A 29 -0.48 -3.63 -4.98
N THR A 30 0.76 -3.90 -4.55
CA THR A 30 1.56 -5.00 -5.11
C THR A 30 0.90 -6.35 -4.86
N LEU A 31 0.30 -6.55 -3.68
CA LEU A 31 -0.39 -7.81 -3.38
C LEU A 31 -1.62 -8.05 -4.25
N VAL A 32 -2.36 -6.99 -4.59
CA VAL A 32 -3.49 -7.10 -5.50
C VAL A 32 -3.01 -7.45 -6.90
N HIS A 33 -1.95 -6.80 -7.39
CA HIS A 33 -1.36 -7.12 -8.69
C HIS A 33 -0.76 -8.54 -8.73
N ASP A 34 -0.11 -8.99 -7.65
CA ASP A 34 0.41 -10.35 -7.51
C ASP A 34 -0.71 -11.39 -7.59
N ASP A 35 -1.82 -11.18 -6.87
CA ASP A 35 -2.99 -12.10 -6.92
C ASP A 35 -3.53 -12.26 -8.36
N ILE A 36 -3.45 -11.21 -9.18
CA ILE A 36 -3.85 -11.25 -10.60
C ILE A 36 -2.81 -11.99 -11.44
N MET A 37 -1.52 -11.70 -11.25
CA MET A 37 -0.44 -12.36 -11.99
C MET A 37 -0.36 -13.86 -11.70
N ASP A 38 -0.59 -14.25 -10.45
CA ASP A 38 -0.56 -15.64 -10.00
C ASP A 38 -1.86 -16.40 -10.28
N GLY A 39 -2.92 -15.71 -10.70
CA GLY A 39 -4.25 -16.30 -10.85
C GLY A 39 -4.79 -16.88 -9.54
N ALA A 40 -4.48 -16.23 -8.41
CA ALA A 40 -4.79 -16.76 -7.10
C ALA A 40 -6.29 -16.61 -6.80
N ASP A 41 -6.99 -17.71 -6.56
CA ASP A 41 -8.41 -17.69 -6.17
C ASP A 41 -8.61 -17.33 -4.69
N MET A 42 -7.61 -17.61 -3.84
CA MET A 42 -7.68 -17.38 -2.39
C MET A 42 -6.39 -16.81 -1.80
N ARG A 43 -6.56 -15.96 -0.79
CA ARG A 43 -5.48 -15.41 0.03
C ARG A 43 -5.90 -15.30 1.49
N ARG A 44 -5.10 -15.85 2.40
CA ARG A 44 -5.38 -15.92 3.85
C ARG A 44 -6.80 -16.48 4.15
N ASN A 45 -7.17 -17.56 3.46
CA ASN A 45 -8.49 -18.22 3.54
C ASN A 45 -9.68 -17.32 3.17
N ARG A 46 -9.46 -16.28 2.36
CA ARG A 46 -10.52 -15.45 1.77
C ARG A 46 -10.37 -15.42 0.25
N PRO A 47 -11.46 -15.27 -0.51
CA PRO A 47 -11.36 -15.02 -1.95
C PRO A 47 -10.49 -13.80 -2.21
N THR A 48 -9.62 -13.87 -3.23
CA THR A 48 -8.90 -12.68 -3.68
C THR A 48 -9.86 -11.68 -4.31
N LEU A 49 -9.42 -10.43 -4.43
CA LEU A 49 -10.19 -9.42 -5.13
C LEU A 49 -10.37 -9.79 -6.62
N CYS A 50 -9.35 -10.42 -7.20
CA CYS A 50 -9.37 -10.98 -8.55
C CYS A 50 -10.46 -12.04 -8.71
N ALA A 51 -10.57 -12.98 -7.78
CA ALA A 51 -11.60 -14.03 -7.80
C ALA A 51 -13.03 -13.50 -7.59
N HIS A 52 -13.18 -12.41 -6.83
CA HIS A 52 -14.50 -11.85 -6.51
C HIS A 52 -15.00 -10.84 -7.54
N SER A 53 -14.11 -9.97 -8.03
CA SER A 53 -14.44 -8.78 -8.82
C SER A 53 -13.82 -8.80 -10.22
N GLY A 54 -13.06 -9.84 -10.56
CA GLY A 54 -12.39 -9.97 -11.85
C GLY A 54 -11.10 -9.17 -11.96
N ASN A 55 -10.32 -9.53 -12.97
CA ASN A 55 -8.96 -9.01 -13.16
C ASN A 55 -8.96 -7.50 -13.42
N GLU A 56 -9.87 -7.00 -14.27
CA GLU A 56 -9.89 -5.58 -14.66
C GLU A 56 -10.10 -4.64 -13.48
N ILE A 57 -11.07 -4.94 -12.61
CA ILE A 57 -11.33 -4.15 -11.40
C ILE A 57 -10.14 -4.23 -10.44
N SER A 58 -9.52 -5.40 -10.34
CA SER A 58 -8.38 -5.61 -9.46
C SER A 58 -7.14 -4.82 -9.92
N VAL A 59 -6.88 -4.75 -11.23
CA VAL A 59 -5.81 -3.91 -11.79
C VAL A 59 -6.06 -2.44 -11.44
N LEU A 60 -7.27 -1.93 -11.73
CA LEU A 60 -7.64 -0.54 -11.47
C LEU A 60 -7.54 -0.19 -9.98
N LEU A 61 -7.92 -1.11 -9.08
CA LEU A 61 -7.77 -0.90 -7.64
C LEU A 61 -6.29 -0.82 -7.23
N GLY A 62 -5.45 -1.73 -7.73
CA GLY A 62 -4.02 -1.69 -7.48
C GLY A 62 -3.40 -0.36 -7.93
N ASP A 63 -3.76 0.11 -9.13
CA ASP A 63 -3.29 1.38 -9.67
C ASP A 63 -3.79 2.58 -8.84
N CYS A 64 -5.04 2.54 -8.38
CA CYS A 64 -5.62 3.58 -7.52
C CYS A 64 -4.90 3.66 -6.16
N LEU A 65 -4.62 2.51 -5.55
CA LEU A 65 -3.85 2.44 -4.29
C LEU A 65 -2.44 2.98 -4.47
N PHE A 66 -1.77 2.62 -5.58
CA PHE A 66 -0.43 3.11 -5.89
C PHE A 66 -0.42 4.62 -6.16
N ALA A 67 -1.37 5.14 -6.94
CA ALA A 67 -1.51 6.57 -7.20
C ALA A 67 -1.77 7.36 -5.90
N ARG A 68 -2.61 6.82 -5.01
CA ARG A 68 -2.87 7.43 -3.69
C ARG A 68 -1.62 7.45 -2.80
N ALA A 69 -0.81 6.39 -2.85
CA ALA A 69 0.45 6.36 -2.11
C ALA A 69 1.43 7.44 -2.61
N LEU A 70 1.51 7.65 -3.93
CA LEU A 70 2.33 8.70 -4.54
C LEU A 70 1.80 10.11 -4.22
N GLU A 71 0.48 10.30 -4.22
CA GLU A 71 -0.16 11.56 -3.80
C GLU A 71 0.27 11.92 -2.38
N LEU A 72 0.15 10.98 -1.42
CA LEU A 72 0.57 11.20 -0.03
C LEU A 72 2.07 11.40 0.11
N ALA A 73 2.90 10.70 -0.67
CA ALA A 73 4.35 10.90 -0.69
C ALA A 73 4.73 12.31 -1.16
N SER A 74 3.95 12.88 -2.08
CA SER A 74 4.20 14.23 -2.63
C SER A 74 3.91 15.36 -1.63
N GLU A 75 3.19 15.08 -0.54
CA GLU A 75 2.91 16.05 0.53
C GLU A 75 4.12 16.27 1.46
N PHE A 76 5.17 15.44 1.37
CA PHE A 76 6.37 15.62 2.17
C PHE A 76 7.19 16.83 1.68
N PRO A 77 7.89 17.55 2.58
CA PRO A 77 8.66 18.74 2.20
C PRO A 77 9.79 18.46 1.19
N THR A 78 10.26 17.22 1.14
CA THR A 78 11.37 16.78 0.29
C THR A 78 10.92 15.64 -0.62
N THR A 79 11.52 15.56 -1.81
CA THR A 79 11.27 14.48 -2.77
C THR A 79 11.86 13.13 -2.36
N GLU A 80 12.56 13.04 -1.21
CA GLU A 80 13.18 11.82 -0.71
C GLU A 80 12.17 10.67 -0.55
N VAL A 81 10.97 10.96 -0.01
CA VAL A 81 9.93 9.94 0.18
C VAL A 81 9.42 9.42 -1.16
N CYS A 82 9.13 10.30 -2.12
CA CYS A 82 8.77 9.89 -3.48
C CYS A 82 9.87 9.04 -4.13
N ALA A 83 11.13 9.45 -3.99
CA ALA A 83 12.27 8.73 -4.55
C ALA A 83 12.51 7.35 -3.90
N LEU A 84 12.19 7.21 -2.62
CA LEU A 84 12.24 5.93 -1.91
C LEU A 84 11.13 4.97 -2.35
N VAL A 85 9.93 5.48 -2.60
CA VAL A 85 8.78 4.68 -3.06
C VAL A 85 8.94 4.24 -4.51
N SER A 86 9.57 5.07 -5.35
CA SER A 86 9.77 4.78 -6.79
C SER A 86 11.01 3.95 -7.11
N ARG A 87 11.77 3.54 -6.09
CA ARG A 87 13.00 2.75 -6.23
C ARG A 87 12.72 1.27 -6.14
#